data_AF-A0A1Q5SWI4-F1
#
_entry.id   AF-A0A1Q5SWI4-F1
#
_cell.length_a   1.000
_cell.length_b   1.000
_cell.length_c   1.000
_cell.angle_alpha   90.00
_cell.angle_beta   90.00
_cell.angle_gamma   90.00
#
_symmetry.space_group_name_H-M   'P 1'
#
loop_
_entity.id
_entity.type
_entity.pdbx_description
1 polymer ?
#
loop_
_entity_poly.entity_id
_entity_poly.type
_entity_poly.pdbx_seq_one_letter_code
_entity_poly.pdbx_strand_id
1 'polypeptide(L)'
;MQQRRLSLSIVDDFLANGQAALGMVEIIEQAGADMVGIGIVIEKAFQDGGRLLRSRGFRVVSLARIASLDGGAIQFADEVMSR
;
A
#
# COMPACT_ATOMS: atom_id res chain seq x y z
N MET A 1 -8.80 -3.02 -32.53
CA MET A 1 -9.05 -3.99 -31.44
C MET A 1 -8.36 -3.47 -30.20
N GLN A 2 -9.07 -3.22 -29.11
CA GLN A 2 -8.47 -2.76 -27.86
C GLN A 2 -7.97 -4.01 -27.10
N GLN A 3 -6.66 -4.14 -26.91
CA GLN A 3 -6.07 -5.27 -26.18
C GLN A 3 -6.59 -5.25 -24.74
N ARG A 4 -7.25 -6.30 -24.26
CA ARG A 4 -7.64 -6.43 -22.85
C ARG A 4 -6.38 -6.56 -21.98
N ARG A 5 -6.12 -5.61 -21.08
CA ARG A 5 -5.16 -5.77 -19.97
C ARG A 5 -5.89 -6.32 -18.74
N LEU A 6 -5.20 -7.17 -17.98
CA LEU A 6 -5.68 -7.62 -16.67
C LEU A 6 -5.55 -6.46 -15.69
N SER A 7 -6.53 -6.32 -14.79
CA SER A 7 -6.50 -5.33 -13.72
C SER A 7 -6.24 -6.04 -12.39
N LEU A 8 -5.17 -5.65 -11.69
CA LEU A 8 -4.72 -6.32 -10.47
C LEU A 8 -4.67 -5.34 -9.30
N SER A 9 -4.97 -5.87 -8.10
CA SER A 9 -4.80 -5.18 -6.82
C SER A 9 -3.90 -6.03 -5.93
N ILE A 10 -3.02 -5.38 -5.19
CA ILE A 10 -2.20 -6.04 -4.16
C ILE A 10 -2.97 -6.02 -2.85
N VAL A 11 -2.97 -7.13 -2.11
CA VAL A 11 -3.45 -7.19 -0.72
C VAL A 11 -2.36 -7.83 0.14
N ASP A 12 -2.02 -7.19 1.25
CA ASP A 12 -1.01 -7.70 2.18
C ASP A 12 -1.39 -7.43 3.65
N ASP A 13 -0.76 -8.14 4.57
CA ASP A 13 -1.02 -8.02 6.00
C ASP A 13 -0.41 -6.75 6.60
N PHE A 14 0.88 -6.50 6.33
CA PHE A 14 1.65 -5.39 6.89
C PHE A 14 2.33 -4.53 5.83
N LEU A 15 2.22 -3.22 6.01
CA LEU A 15 3.05 -2.25 5.28
C LEU A 15 4.04 -1.56 6.23
N ALA A 16 5.32 -1.85 6.00
CA ALA A 16 6.46 -1.28 6.73
C ALA A 16 7.30 -0.37 5.81
N ASN A 17 8.42 -0.86 5.28
CA ASN A 17 9.31 -0.12 4.37
C ASN A 17 8.87 -0.20 2.89
N GLY A 18 7.78 -0.91 2.57
CA GLY A 18 7.16 -0.94 1.25
C GLY A 18 7.85 -1.79 0.18
N GLN A 19 8.96 -2.47 0.49
CA GLN A 19 9.74 -3.21 -0.52
C GLN A 19 9.00 -4.39 -1.14
N ALA A 20 8.24 -5.16 -0.36
CA ALA A 20 7.43 -6.26 -0.88
C ALA A 20 6.35 -5.76 -1.86
N ALA A 21 5.62 -4.71 -1.48
CA ALA A 21 4.63 -4.08 -2.34
C ALA A 21 5.26 -3.51 -3.63
N LEU A 22 6.46 -2.92 -3.56
CA LEU A 22 7.20 -2.45 -4.74
C LEU A 22 7.61 -3.60 -5.67
N GLY A 23 8.13 -4.71 -5.12
CA GLY A 23 8.44 -5.88 -5.93
C GLY A 23 7.20 -6.48 -6.61
N MET A 24 6.06 -6.49 -5.92
CA MET A 24 4.79 -6.93 -6.51
C MET A 24 4.31 -5.99 -7.63
N VAL A 25 4.48 -4.67 -7.47
CA VAL A 25 4.23 -3.68 -8.53
C VAL A 25 5.11 -3.98 -9.75
N GLU A 26 6.41 -4.21 -9.56
CA GLU A 26 7.34 -4.52 -10.65
C GLU A 26 6.92 -5.80 -11.40
N ILE A 27 6.47 -6.85 -10.70
CA ILE A 27 5.95 -8.08 -11.31
C ILE A 27 4.69 -7.79 -12.14
N ILE A 28 3.75 -7.00 -11.61
CA ILE A 28 2.52 -6.62 -12.31
C ILE A 28 2.82 -5.81 -13.57
N GLU A 29 3.77 -4.88 -13.49
CA GLU A 29 4.24 -4.09 -14.63
C GLU A 29 4.89 -4.95 -15.71
N GLN A 30 5.77 -5.88 -15.31
CA GLN A 30 6.39 -6.86 -16.23
C GLN A 30 5.36 -7.77 -16.90
N ALA A 31 4.26 -8.09 -16.22
CA ALA A 31 3.14 -8.83 -16.79
C ALA A 31 2.28 -8.01 -17.76
N GLY A 32 2.54 -6.71 -17.91
CA GLY A 32 1.75 -5.82 -18.75
C GLY A 32 0.32 -5.64 -18.24
N ALA A 33 0.08 -5.79 -16.94
CA ALA A 33 -1.22 -5.59 -16.30
C ALA A 33 -1.40 -4.14 -15.81
N ASP A 34 -2.64 -3.74 -15.56
CA ASP A 34 -3.00 -2.45 -14.97
C ASP A 34 -3.05 -2.58 -13.44
N MET A 35 -2.36 -1.68 -12.74
CA MET A 35 -2.38 -1.62 -11.28
C MET A 35 -3.59 -0.79 -10.80
N VAL A 36 -4.47 -1.38 -10.01
CA VAL A 36 -5.71 -0.74 -9.50
C VAL A 36 -5.53 -0.11 -8.12
N GLY A 37 -4.92 -0.83 -7.18
CA GLY A 37 -4.70 -0.36 -5.81
C GLY A 37 -3.90 -1.32 -4.95
N ILE A 38 -3.44 -0.83 -3.80
CA ILE A 38 -2.73 -1.59 -2.78
C ILE A 38 -3.56 -1.52 -1.49
N GLY A 39 -4.13 -2.65 -1.08
CA GLY A 39 -4.87 -2.82 0.15
C GLY A 39 -3.98 -3.44 1.24
N ILE A 40 -3.93 -2.83 2.42
CA ILE A 40 -3.11 -3.29 3.54
C ILE A 40 -3.97 -3.41 4.79
N VAL A 41 -3.82 -4.48 5.55
CA VAL A 41 -4.53 -4.59 6.83
C VAL A 41 -3.95 -3.61 7.85
N ILE A 42 -2.63 -3.65 8.10
CA ILE A 42 -1.93 -2.80 9.08
C ILE A 42 -0.76 -2.03 8.44
N GLU A 43 -0.82 -0.71 8.39
CA GLU A 43 0.30 0.16 8.00
C GLU A 43 1.02 0.70 9.23
N LYS A 44 2.35 0.54 9.29
CA LYS A 44 3.20 1.26 10.24
C LYS A 44 3.54 2.65 9.68
N ALA A 45 2.68 3.63 9.94
CA ALA A 45 2.76 4.98 9.36
C ALA A 45 3.99 5.78 9.83
N PHE A 46 4.63 5.38 10.92
CA PHE A 46 5.93 5.89 11.34
C PHE A 46 7.10 5.41 10.44
N GLN A 47 6.87 4.46 9.55
CA GLN A 47 7.82 4.02 8.52
C GLN A 47 7.47 4.59 7.13
N ASP A 48 8.43 4.57 6.21
CA ASP A 48 8.31 5.28 4.94
C ASP A 48 7.51 4.55 3.84
N GLY A 49 7.21 3.25 3.98
CA GLY A 49 6.68 2.45 2.88
C GLY A 49 5.37 2.99 2.30
N GLY A 50 4.43 3.40 3.16
CA GLY A 50 3.18 4.00 2.71
C GLY A 50 3.35 5.37 2.07
N ARG A 51 4.30 6.20 2.53
CA ARG A 51 4.62 7.48 1.88
C ARG A 51 5.23 7.25 0.50
N LEU A 52 6.15 6.30 0.41
CA LEU A 52 6.85 5.94 -0.82
C LEU A 52 5.90 5.43 -1.92
N LEU A 53 4.97 4.53 -1.58
CA LEU A 53 4.01 4.01 -2.54
C LEU A 53 3.05 5.12 -3.03
N ARG A 54 2.55 5.96 -2.12
CA ARG A 54 1.66 7.08 -2.48
C ARG A 54 2.38 8.13 -3.32
N SER A 55 3.65 8.45 -3.03
CA SER A 55 4.42 9.40 -3.82
C SER A 55 4.73 8.92 -5.24
N ARG A 56 4.75 7.60 -5.47
CA ARG A 56 4.80 6.99 -6.80
C ARG A 56 3.46 6.96 -7.53
N GLY A 57 2.40 7.51 -6.95
CA GLY A 57 1.08 7.61 -7.57
C GLY A 57 0.16 6.40 -7.34
N PHE A 58 0.56 5.44 -6.50
CA PHE A 58 -0.31 4.30 -6.18
C PHE A 58 -1.37 4.68 -5.16
N ARG A 59 -2.61 4.22 -5.41
CA ARG A 59 -3.68 4.26 -4.42
C ARG A 59 -3.39 3.21 -3.32
N VAL A 60 -3.07 3.68 -2.11
CA VAL A 60 -2.83 2.83 -0.95
C VAL A 60 -3.95 3.01 0.07
N VAL A 61 -4.67 1.93 0.36
CA VAL A 61 -5.75 1.87 1.35
C VAL A 61 -5.27 0.97 2.50
N SER A 62 -5.25 1.51 3.71
CA SER A 62 -4.82 0.79 4.91
C SER A 62 -5.95 0.80 5.93
N LEU A 63 -6.35 -0.38 6.42
CA LEU A 63 -7.49 -0.51 7.34
C LEU A 63 -7.14 0.01 8.74
N ALA A 64 -5.93 -0.27 9.21
CA ALA A 64 -5.37 0.31 10.43
C ALA A 64 -4.04 0.98 10.11
N ARG A 65 -3.85 2.21 10.59
CA ARG A 65 -2.60 2.95 10.45
C ARG A 65 -2.04 3.23 11.83
N ILE A 66 -0.86 2.73 12.14
CA ILE A 66 -0.20 2.89 13.43
C ILE A 66 0.78 4.04 13.34
N ALA A 67 0.55 5.10 14.12
CA ALA A 67 1.41 6.26 14.24
C ALA A 67 2.61 6.02 15.16
N SER A 68 2.47 5.22 16.22
CA SER A 68 3.57 4.84 17.12
C SER A 68 3.28 3.52 17.85
N LEU A 69 4.35 2.84 18.25
CA LEU A 69 4.36 1.65 19.13
C LEU A 69 5.15 1.90 20.43
N ASP A 70 5.47 3.16 20.74
CA ASP A 70 6.30 3.51 21.88
C ASP A 70 5.60 3.24 23.22
N GLY A 71 6.40 2.93 24.24
CA GLY A 71 5.88 2.68 25.59
C GLY A 71 4.99 1.43 25.71
N GLY A 72 5.02 0.53 24.73
CA GLY A 72 4.20 -0.69 24.72
C GLY A 72 2.72 -0.46 24.42
N ALA A 73 2.36 0.72 23.90
CA ALA A 73 1.00 1.07 23.52
C ALA A 73 0.90 1.31 22.01
N ILE A 74 -0.23 0.92 21.41
CA ILE A 74 -0.52 1.20 20.00
C ILE A 74 -1.20 2.56 19.91
N GLN A 75 -0.57 3.49 19.18
CA GLN A 75 -1.19 4.76 18.82
C GLN A 75 -1.59 4.71 17.34
N PHE A 76 -2.88 4.84 17.05
CA PHE A 76 -3.38 4.91 15.68
C PHE A 76 -3.16 6.31 15.10
N ALA A 77 -2.90 6.39 13.79
CA ALA A 77 -2.90 7.63 13.05
C ALA A 77 -4.35 8.05 12.75
N ASP A 78 -4.58 9.36 12.65
CA ASP A 78 -5.89 9.90 12.28
C ASP A 78 -6.39 9.33 10.94
N GLU A 79 -7.70 9.11 10.84
CA GLU A 79 -8.34 8.63 9.62
C GLU A 79 -8.08 9.58 8.45
N VAL A 80 -7.48 9.05 7.39
CA VAL A 80 -7.52 9.71 6.08
C VAL A 80 -8.61 9.00 5.29
N MET A 81 -9.88 9.35 5.57
CA MET A 81 -10.97 8.97 4.67
C MET A 81 -10.81 9.76 3.37
N SER A 82 -10.10 9.20 2.39
CA SER A 82 -10.25 9.68 1.01
C SER A 82 -11.59 9.15 0.50
N ARG A 83 -12.63 10.00 0.53
CA ARG A 83 -13.84 9.79 -0.26
C ARG A 83 -13.50 9.77 -1.75
#